data_AF-A0A835ND99-F1
#
_entry.id   AF-A0A835ND99-F1
#
_cell.length_a   1.000
_cell.length_b   1.000
_cell.length_c   1.000
_cell.angle_alpha   90.00
_cell.angle_beta   90.00
_cell.angle_gamma   90.00
#
_symmetry.space_group_name_H-M   'P 1'
#
loop_
_entity.id
_entity.type
_entity.pdbx_description
1 polymer ?
#
loop_
_entity_poly.entity_id
_entity_poly.type
_entity_poly.pdbx_seq_one_letter_code
_entity_poly.pdbx_strand_id
1 'polypeptide(L)'
;SIVSLGQPRKNYTAFEELGQGGFGAVYKALDASTGQQVAIKKISLQEEMSEELAINEILAMRNNRNPNIVTYLDSYLVNGQLWLAMEFMDGGTLLDVLRAVYLEEGQIGAVCRECLQGLHFLHCRQVIHRDVKSGNVLVGMDGSVKLGGYPWAGAALPARAVGLLLGDCQFPRTDFGLCAQLSPERSKRSSRVGTPSWMAPEVVRGEAYGPKVDIWSLGIMGLEMVEGEAPYQREARLRVLELIEKNGPPKLQNPRHHSALLRDFLRCCLQVDEDRRWSAQELLQHPFVTSGDPASSLAALIVSAK
;
A
#
# COMPACT_ATOMS: atom_id res chain seq x y z
N SER A 1 -1.01 -13.22 -25.46
CA SER A 1 -0.29 -13.38 -24.18
C SER A 1 -0.53 -12.15 -23.33
N ILE A 2 -0.59 -12.29 -22.00
CA ILE A 2 -0.84 -11.19 -21.05
C ILE A 2 0.46 -10.69 -20.43
N VAL A 3 1.36 -11.62 -20.09
CA VAL A 3 2.81 -11.38 -19.99
C VAL A 3 3.43 -11.22 -21.38
N SER A 4 4.50 -10.45 -21.49
CA SER A 4 5.27 -10.27 -22.72
C SER A 4 6.10 -11.50 -23.08
N LEU A 5 6.14 -11.82 -24.38
CA LEU A 5 6.90 -12.96 -24.91
C LEU A 5 8.36 -12.57 -25.09
N GLY A 6 9.25 -13.09 -24.23
CA GLY A 6 10.67 -12.84 -24.35
C GLY A 6 11.48 -13.33 -23.15
N GLN A 7 12.78 -13.08 -23.19
CA GLN A 7 13.68 -13.28 -22.05
C GLN A 7 13.95 -11.91 -21.43
N PRO A 8 13.43 -11.57 -20.23
CA PRO A 8 13.61 -10.23 -19.66
C PRO A 8 15.08 -9.89 -19.38
N ARG A 9 15.97 -10.89 -19.28
CA ARG A 9 17.45 -10.70 -19.24
C ARG A 9 18.08 -10.16 -20.53
N LYS A 10 17.30 -10.00 -21.62
CA LYS A 10 17.70 -9.27 -22.85
C LYS A 10 17.17 -7.84 -22.87
N ASN A 11 16.00 -7.62 -22.25
CA ASN A 11 15.33 -6.32 -22.21
C ASN A 11 15.82 -5.48 -21.02
N TYR A 12 16.35 -6.12 -19.97
CA TYR A 12 16.85 -5.48 -18.77
C TYR A 12 18.25 -6.00 -18.39
N THR A 13 19.08 -5.09 -17.89
CA THR A 13 20.49 -5.31 -17.54
C THR A 13 20.82 -4.68 -16.17
N ALA A 14 22.06 -4.83 -15.70
CA ALA A 14 22.56 -4.21 -14.45
C ALA A 14 21.65 -4.45 -13.22
N PHE A 15 21.29 -5.73 -12.98
CA PHE A 15 20.46 -6.11 -11.84
C PHE A 15 21.20 -5.94 -10.51
N GLU A 16 20.66 -5.08 -9.65
CA GLU A 16 21.10 -4.82 -8.28
C GLU A 16 19.94 -5.14 -7.34
N GLU A 17 20.15 -5.93 -6.28
CA GLU A 17 19.07 -6.28 -5.34
C GLU A 17 18.82 -5.16 -4.34
N LEU A 18 17.61 -4.61 -4.32
CA LEU A 18 17.19 -3.52 -3.42
C LEU A 18 16.68 -4.05 -2.09
N GLY A 19 16.17 -5.30 -2.06
CA GLY A 19 15.69 -5.94 -0.85
C GLY A 19 14.67 -7.04 -1.10
N GLN A 20 14.46 -7.88 -0.08
CA GLN A 20 13.55 -9.01 -0.11
C GLN A 20 12.27 -8.72 0.68
N GLY A 21 11.13 -8.64 -0.01
CA GLY A 21 9.81 -8.64 0.62
C GLY A 21 9.32 -10.07 0.86
N GLY A 22 8.29 -10.24 1.70
CA GLY A 22 7.74 -11.57 2.05
C GLY A 22 7.14 -12.40 0.89
N PHE A 23 7.18 -11.88 -0.34
CA PHE A 23 6.58 -12.45 -1.55
C PHE A 23 7.53 -12.43 -2.76
N GLY A 24 8.78 -12.00 -2.58
CA GLY A 24 9.73 -11.84 -3.68
C GLY A 24 10.78 -10.76 -3.43
N ALA A 25 11.89 -10.84 -4.15
CA ALA A 25 12.95 -9.83 -4.13
C ALA A 25 12.73 -8.75 -5.20
N VAL A 26 13.06 -7.51 -4.85
CA VAL A 26 13.03 -6.34 -5.74
C VAL A 26 14.44 -6.06 -6.24
N TYR A 27 14.57 -5.81 -7.53
CA TYR A 27 15.83 -5.44 -8.17
C TYR A 27 15.68 -4.08 -8.84
N LYS A 28 16.71 -3.25 -8.74
CA LYS A 28 16.94 -2.16 -9.69
C LYS A 28 17.55 -2.78 -10.95
N ALA A 29 17.18 -2.28 -12.12
CA ALA A 29 17.76 -2.68 -13.39
C ALA A 29 17.73 -1.50 -14.38
N LEU A 30 18.45 -1.63 -15.50
CA LEU A 30 18.40 -0.71 -16.63
C LEU A 30 17.69 -1.36 -17.81
N ASP A 31 16.69 -0.68 -18.37
CA ASP A 31 16.12 -1.04 -19.67
C ASP A 31 17.19 -0.92 -20.78
N ALA A 32 17.39 -2.00 -21.52
CA ALA A 32 18.48 -2.14 -22.48
C ALA A 32 18.29 -1.33 -23.77
N SER A 33 17.10 -0.77 -24.00
CA SER A 33 16.76 0.02 -25.20
C SER A 33 16.78 1.53 -24.95
N THR A 34 16.49 1.95 -23.71
CA THR A 34 16.37 3.37 -23.32
C THR A 34 17.44 3.81 -22.31
N GLY A 35 18.08 2.88 -21.60
CA GLY A 35 18.94 3.17 -20.45
C GLY A 35 18.18 3.62 -19.19
N GLN A 36 16.84 3.61 -19.20
CA GLN A 36 16.04 4.05 -18.06
C GLN A 36 16.13 3.06 -16.88
N GLN A 37 16.21 3.58 -15.65
CA GLN A 37 16.11 2.78 -14.44
C GLN A 37 14.68 2.26 -14.22
N VAL A 38 14.56 0.96 -13.93
CA VAL A 38 13.31 0.27 -13.63
C VAL A 38 13.44 -0.55 -12.36
N ALA A 39 12.33 -0.72 -11.65
CA ALA A 39 12.21 -1.68 -10.56
C ALA A 39 11.62 -2.98 -11.11
N ILE A 40 12.27 -4.12 -10.86
CA ILE A 40 11.83 -5.45 -11.26
C ILE A 40 11.66 -6.30 -10.02
N LYS A 41 10.41 -6.57 -9.61
CA LYS A 41 10.13 -7.57 -8.58
C LYS A 41 10.04 -8.96 -9.21
N LYS A 42 10.63 -9.97 -8.57
CA LYS A 42 10.52 -11.39 -8.95
C LYS A 42 9.72 -12.13 -7.89
N ILE A 43 8.54 -12.62 -8.26
CA ILE A 43 7.60 -13.37 -7.42
C ILE A 43 7.69 -14.84 -7.83
N SER A 44 7.98 -15.75 -6.90
CA SER A 44 7.87 -17.19 -7.19
C SER A 44 6.39 -17.61 -7.12
N LEU A 45 5.85 -18.12 -8.22
CA LEU A 45 4.52 -18.71 -8.22
C LEU A 45 4.63 -20.11 -7.57
N GLN A 46 3.95 -20.30 -6.45
CA GLN A 46 3.79 -21.63 -5.84
C GLN A 46 2.76 -22.44 -6.64
N GLU A 47 2.84 -23.77 -6.60
CA GLU A 47 1.95 -24.68 -7.36
C GLU A 47 0.45 -24.44 -7.11
N GLU A 48 0.11 -23.85 -5.97
CA GLU A 48 -1.26 -23.55 -5.56
C GLU A 48 -1.77 -22.16 -6.01
N MET A 49 -0.91 -21.34 -6.64
CA MET A 49 -1.32 -20.09 -7.30
C MET A 49 -1.85 -20.36 -8.71
N SER A 50 -3.14 -20.10 -8.94
CA SER A 50 -3.66 -20.06 -10.31
C SER A 50 -3.04 -18.90 -11.09
N GLU A 51 -2.45 -19.20 -12.25
CA GLU A 51 -1.93 -18.21 -13.20
C GLU A 51 -3.00 -17.17 -13.58
N GLU A 52 -4.27 -17.57 -13.61
CA GLU A 52 -5.43 -16.73 -13.92
C GLU A 52 -5.64 -15.58 -12.92
N LEU A 53 -5.35 -15.79 -11.62
CA LEU A 53 -5.42 -14.73 -10.62
C LEU A 53 -4.31 -13.69 -10.83
N ALA A 54 -3.07 -14.14 -11.02
CA ALA A 54 -1.95 -13.25 -11.31
C ALA A 54 -2.15 -12.49 -12.64
N ILE A 55 -2.73 -13.14 -13.65
CA ILE A 55 -3.14 -12.55 -14.93
C ILE A 55 -4.13 -11.40 -14.74
N ASN A 56 -5.16 -11.59 -13.91
CA ASN A 56 -6.17 -10.56 -13.68
C ASN A 56 -5.59 -9.36 -12.90
N GLU A 57 -4.70 -9.58 -11.93
CA GLU A 57 -3.99 -8.50 -11.23
C GLU A 57 -3.05 -7.71 -12.17
N ILE A 58 -2.36 -8.37 -13.12
CA ILE A 58 -1.57 -7.70 -14.17
C ILE A 58 -2.45 -6.82 -15.07
N LEU A 59 -3.61 -7.32 -15.52
CA LEU A 59 -4.55 -6.54 -16.34
C LEU A 59 -5.11 -5.34 -15.57
N ALA A 60 -5.38 -5.50 -14.26
CA ALA A 60 -5.81 -4.41 -13.39
C ALA A 60 -4.73 -3.34 -13.20
N MET A 61 -3.44 -3.68 -13.23
CA MET A 61 -2.36 -2.68 -13.22
C MET A 61 -2.18 -1.99 -14.57
N ARG A 62 -2.14 -2.75 -15.67
CA ARG A 62 -1.84 -2.27 -17.03
C ARG A 62 -2.75 -1.13 -17.49
N ASN A 63 -4.01 -1.15 -17.06
CA ASN A 63 -5.04 -0.17 -17.46
C ASN A 63 -5.16 1.03 -16.49
N ASN A 64 -4.39 1.06 -15.39
CA ASN A 64 -4.59 1.98 -14.27
C ASN A 64 -3.38 2.90 -14.03
N ARG A 65 -3.11 3.78 -15.00
CA ARG A 65 -2.10 4.83 -14.87
C ARG A 65 -2.67 6.05 -14.14
N ASN A 66 -1.96 6.50 -13.11
CA ASN A 66 -2.26 7.67 -12.28
C ASN A 66 -0.92 8.24 -11.77
N PRO A 67 -0.72 9.57 -11.67
CA PRO A 67 0.56 10.15 -11.24
C PRO A 67 1.00 9.72 -9.83
N ASN A 68 0.06 9.38 -8.94
CA ASN A 68 0.31 9.00 -7.55
C ASN A 68 0.26 7.47 -7.32
N ILE A 69 0.40 6.66 -8.36
CA ILE A 69 0.48 5.20 -8.30
C ILE A 69 1.70 4.74 -9.10
N VAL A 70 2.47 3.80 -8.58
CA VAL A 70 3.67 3.29 -9.25
C VAL A 70 3.31 2.64 -10.58
N THR A 71 3.83 3.19 -11.67
CA THR A 71 3.49 2.83 -13.05
C THR A 71 4.00 1.45 -13.41
N TYR A 72 3.07 0.54 -13.72
CA TYR A 72 3.36 -0.72 -14.41
C TYR A 72 3.95 -0.45 -15.81
N LEU A 73 5.07 -1.09 -16.11
CA LEU A 73 5.71 -1.07 -17.43
C LEU A 73 5.41 -2.36 -18.19
N ASP A 74 5.81 -3.51 -17.64
CA ASP A 74 5.72 -4.81 -18.31
C ASP A 74 5.75 -6.01 -17.34
N SER A 75 5.47 -7.22 -17.83
CA SER A 75 5.53 -8.46 -17.05
C SER A 75 5.96 -9.68 -17.86
N TYR A 76 6.64 -10.63 -17.21
CA TYR A 76 7.22 -11.82 -17.83
C TYR A 76 7.03 -13.04 -16.93
N LEU A 77 6.77 -14.22 -17.49
CA LEU A 77 6.81 -15.49 -16.77
C LEU A 77 8.12 -16.22 -17.11
N VAL A 78 8.96 -16.48 -16.11
CA VAL A 78 10.30 -17.06 -16.27
C VAL A 78 10.52 -18.14 -15.22
N ASN A 79 10.63 -19.40 -15.65
CA ASN A 79 10.94 -20.55 -14.77
C ASN A 79 10.03 -20.65 -13.53
N GLY A 80 8.71 -20.44 -13.70
CA GLY A 80 7.74 -20.42 -12.59
C GLY A 80 7.75 -19.14 -11.74
N GLN A 81 8.54 -18.12 -12.12
CA GLN A 81 8.53 -16.81 -11.47
C GLN A 81 7.86 -15.75 -12.34
N LEU A 82 6.92 -15.01 -11.77
CA LEU A 82 6.38 -13.79 -12.35
C LEU A 82 7.34 -12.62 -12.07
N TRP A 83 7.86 -12.02 -13.13
CA TRP A 83 8.67 -10.82 -13.07
C TRP A 83 7.79 -9.62 -13.45
N LEU A 84 7.73 -8.60 -12.58
CA LEU A 84 6.97 -7.37 -12.80
C LEU A 84 7.93 -6.19 -12.92
N ALA A 85 7.97 -5.55 -14.08
CA ALA A 85 8.72 -4.33 -14.34
C ALA A 85 7.82 -3.10 -14.11
N MET A 86 8.29 -2.17 -13.29
CA MET A 86 7.61 -0.93 -12.94
C MET A 86 8.62 0.23 -12.91
N GLU A 87 8.13 1.48 -12.88
CA GLU A 87 9.02 2.63 -12.74
C GLU A 87 9.87 2.55 -11.46
N PHE A 88 11.13 3.00 -11.54
CA PHE A 88 12.00 3.10 -10.38
C PHE A 88 11.79 4.46 -9.69
N MET A 89 11.47 4.43 -8.40
CA MET A 89 11.35 5.62 -7.56
C MET A 89 12.66 5.83 -6.80
N ASP A 90 13.46 6.78 -7.24
CA ASP A 90 14.86 6.97 -6.84
C ASP A 90 15.05 7.56 -5.43
N GLY A 91 13.99 8.11 -4.83
CA GLY A 91 13.94 8.50 -3.42
C GLY A 91 13.74 7.33 -2.44
N GLY A 92 13.31 6.15 -2.89
CA GLY A 92 13.12 4.97 -2.01
C GLY A 92 11.72 4.91 -1.38
N THR A 93 11.61 4.40 -0.14
CA THR A 93 10.32 4.35 0.58
C THR A 93 10.17 5.50 1.58
N LEU A 94 8.94 5.91 1.87
CA LEU A 94 8.65 6.89 2.92
C LEU A 94 9.11 6.40 4.31
N LEU A 95 9.09 5.09 4.56
CA LEU A 95 9.61 4.50 5.81
C LEU A 95 11.11 4.78 6.00
N ASP A 96 11.88 4.81 4.91
CA ASP A 96 13.32 5.10 4.98
C ASP A 96 13.58 6.58 5.25
N VAL A 97 12.75 7.47 4.70
CA VAL A 97 12.76 8.91 5.03
C VAL A 97 12.44 9.15 6.51
N LEU A 98 11.35 8.55 7.02
CA LEU A 98 10.91 8.70 8.42
C LEU A 98 11.88 8.13 9.46
N ARG A 99 12.84 7.29 9.05
CA ARG A 99 13.95 6.81 9.91
C ARG A 99 15.08 7.83 10.08
N ALA A 100 15.20 8.79 9.16
CA ALA A 100 16.30 9.74 9.09
C ALA A 100 15.87 11.18 9.43
N VAL A 101 14.65 11.59 9.06
CA VAL A 101 14.15 12.95 9.22
C VAL A 101 12.69 12.97 9.72
N TYR A 102 12.35 14.01 10.47
CA TYR A 102 10.97 14.33 10.84
C TYR A 102 10.31 15.18 9.75
N LEU A 103 8.99 15.06 9.58
CA LEU A 103 8.21 15.87 8.65
C LEU A 103 7.46 16.98 9.40
N GLU A 104 7.41 18.18 8.81
CA GLU A 104 6.54 19.26 9.27
C GLU A 104 5.09 19.04 8.82
N GLU A 105 4.11 19.65 9.50
CA GLU A 105 2.68 19.41 9.23
C GLU A 105 2.27 19.70 7.77
N GLY A 106 2.92 20.67 7.10
CA GLY A 106 2.67 20.97 5.68
C GLY A 106 3.15 19.85 4.75
N GLN A 107 4.30 19.24 5.04
CA GLN A 107 4.88 18.09 4.31
C GLN A 107 4.07 16.81 4.55
N ILE A 108 3.57 16.60 5.77
CA ILE A 108 2.63 15.53 6.10
C ILE A 108 1.32 15.73 5.32
N GLY A 109 0.82 16.97 5.24
CA GLY A 109 -0.32 17.36 4.40
C GLY A 109 -0.08 17.05 2.91
N ALA A 110 1.14 17.30 2.41
CA ALA A 110 1.55 16.97 1.05
C ALA A 110 1.50 15.45 0.79
N VAL A 111 2.19 14.63 1.60
CA VAL A 111 2.19 13.16 1.47
C VAL A 111 0.76 12.60 1.53
N CYS A 112 -0.04 13.06 2.50
CA CYS A 112 -1.44 12.67 2.62
C CYS A 112 -2.26 13.03 1.37
N ARG A 113 -2.07 14.22 0.78
CA ARG A 113 -2.77 14.65 -0.44
C ARG A 113 -2.46 13.74 -1.62
N GLU A 114 -1.18 13.48 -1.90
CA GLU A 114 -0.77 12.65 -3.04
C GLU A 114 -1.26 11.20 -2.87
N CYS A 115 -1.15 10.63 -1.66
CA CYS A 115 -1.74 9.31 -1.37
C CYS A 115 -3.27 9.29 -1.52
N LEU A 116 -3.99 10.35 -1.12
CA LEU A 116 -5.44 10.45 -1.31
C LEU A 116 -5.85 10.55 -2.78
N GLN A 117 -5.07 11.21 -3.65
CA GLN A 117 -5.30 11.25 -5.09
C GLN A 117 -5.21 9.84 -5.70
N GLY A 118 -4.18 9.07 -5.30
CA GLY A 118 -4.03 7.67 -5.70
C GLY A 118 -5.17 6.78 -5.18
N LEU A 119 -5.53 6.88 -3.89
CA LEU A 119 -6.63 6.12 -3.31
C LEU A 119 -7.99 6.46 -3.95
N HIS A 120 -8.29 7.74 -4.19
CA HIS A 120 -9.51 8.15 -4.86
C HIS A 120 -9.63 7.54 -6.27
N PHE A 121 -8.53 7.56 -7.04
CA PHE A 121 -8.48 6.95 -8.38
C PHE A 121 -8.75 5.44 -8.35
N LEU A 122 -8.25 4.72 -7.34
CA LEU A 122 -8.48 3.28 -7.13
C LEU A 122 -9.91 2.99 -6.65
N HIS A 123 -10.41 3.75 -5.68
CA HIS A 123 -11.74 3.56 -5.08
C HIS A 123 -12.86 3.81 -6.11
N CYS A 124 -12.72 4.82 -6.97
CA CYS A 124 -13.61 5.03 -8.11
C CYS A 124 -13.61 3.88 -9.13
N ARG A 125 -12.57 3.04 -9.13
CA ARG A 125 -12.44 1.84 -9.98
C ARG A 125 -12.77 0.54 -9.24
N GLN A 126 -13.38 0.65 -8.06
CA GLN A 126 -13.74 -0.48 -7.22
C GLN A 126 -12.54 -1.32 -6.77
N VAL A 127 -11.34 -0.73 -6.64
CA VAL A 127 -10.15 -1.42 -6.10
C VAL A 127 -9.80 -0.91 -4.71
N ILE A 128 -9.63 -1.83 -3.75
CA ILE A 128 -9.12 -1.57 -2.40
C ILE A 128 -7.63 -1.94 -2.33
N HIS A 129 -6.80 -1.09 -1.73
CA HIS A 129 -5.34 -1.27 -1.60
C HIS A 129 -4.95 -2.27 -0.49
N ARG A 130 -5.59 -2.17 0.68
CA ARG A 130 -5.50 -3.02 1.89
C ARG A 130 -4.15 -3.13 2.60
N ASP A 131 -3.09 -2.50 2.09
CA ASP A 131 -1.78 -2.42 2.77
C ASP A 131 -1.17 -1.00 2.61
N VAL A 132 -1.94 0.06 2.87
CA VAL A 132 -1.42 1.44 2.90
C VAL A 132 -0.57 1.64 4.16
N LYS A 133 0.70 1.99 3.99
CA LYS A 133 1.69 2.24 5.06
C LYS A 133 2.93 2.91 4.47
N SER A 134 3.76 3.54 5.32
CA SER A 134 5.02 4.19 4.93
C SER A 134 5.90 3.33 4.01
N GLY A 135 6.12 2.05 4.35
CA GLY A 135 6.94 1.11 3.58
C GLY A 135 6.37 0.67 2.22
N ASN A 136 5.14 1.06 1.89
CA ASN A 136 4.56 0.89 0.55
C ASN A 136 4.34 2.24 -0.18
N VAL A 137 4.58 3.38 0.45
CA VAL A 137 4.65 4.68 -0.24
C VAL A 137 6.07 4.86 -0.76
N LEU A 138 6.21 5.04 -2.06
CA LEU A 138 7.49 5.33 -2.71
C LEU A 138 7.60 6.82 -3.02
N VAL A 139 8.83 7.34 -2.96
CA VAL A 139 9.13 8.75 -3.18
C VAL A 139 10.24 8.94 -4.22
N GLY A 140 10.19 10.03 -4.98
CA GLY A 140 11.21 10.42 -5.95
C GLY A 140 12.11 11.55 -5.41
N MET A 141 13.32 11.68 -5.95
CA MET A 141 14.25 12.77 -5.59
C MET A 141 13.71 14.17 -5.96
N ASP A 142 12.69 14.24 -6.83
CA ASP A 142 11.92 15.44 -7.17
C ASP A 142 10.84 15.80 -6.13
N GLY A 143 10.64 14.97 -5.11
CA GLY A 143 9.56 15.08 -4.14
C GLY A 143 8.24 14.44 -4.58
N SER A 144 8.20 13.72 -5.71
CA SER A 144 6.99 12.97 -6.12
C SER A 144 6.67 11.85 -5.13
N VAL A 145 5.37 11.59 -4.90
CA VAL A 145 4.88 10.59 -3.94
C VAL A 145 3.89 9.64 -4.63
N LYS A 146 4.15 8.34 -4.56
CA LYS A 146 3.34 7.31 -5.24
C LYS A 146 3.02 6.12 -4.35
N LEU A 147 1.81 5.60 -4.46
CA LEU A 147 1.41 4.31 -3.89
C LEU A 147 2.08 3.17 -4.65
N GLY A 148 3.05 2.52 -4.02
CA GLY A 148 3.56 1.19 -4.38
C GLY A 148 2.82 0.09 -3.62
N GLY A 149 3.30 -1.15 -3.70
CA GLY A 149 2.69 -2.29 -2.99
C GLY A 149 1.42 -2.89 -3.63
N TYR A 150 0.69 -2.08 -4.41
CA TYR A 150 -0.41 -2.44 -5.33
C TYR A 150 -0.14 -3.76 -6.09
N PRO A 151 -1.15 -4.62 -6.29
CA PRO A 151 -1.12 -5.99 -5.81
C PRO A 151 0.03 -6.81 -6.36
N TRP A 152 1.04 -6.96 -5.51
CA TRP A 152 1.70 -8.25 -5.34
C TRP A 152 2.12 -8.49 -3.88
N ALA A 153 1.54 -7.76 -2.92
CA ALA A 153 1.84 -7.98 -1.50
C ALA A 153 1.27 -9.30 -0.94
N GLY A 154 0.50 -10.06 -1.72
CA GLY A 154 0.07 -11.39 -1.35
C GLY A 154 -0.87 -12.03 -2.36
N ALA A 155 -0.33 -13.01 -3.09
CA ALA A 155 -1.09 -14.22 -3.29
C ALA A 155 -1.53 -14.73 -1.91
N ALA A 156 -2.83 -14.87 -1.68
CA ALA A 156 -3.26 -15.43 -0.40
C ALA A 156 -2.97 -16.93 -0.39
N LEU A 157 -2.59 -17.44 0.78
CA LEU A 157 -2.51 -18.86 1.04
C LEU A 157 -3.85 -19.53 0.65
N PRO A 158 -3.83 -20.67 -0.06
CA PRO A 158 -5.05 -21.42 -0.32
C PRO A 158 -5.64 -21.94 0.99
N ALA A 159 -6.94 -22.24 0.98
CA ALA A 159 -7.70 -22.63 2.18
C ALA A 159 -7.07 -23.77 3.01
N ARG A 160 -6.24 -24.63 2.39
CA ARG A 160 -5.57 -25.77 3.04
C ARG A 160 -4.58 -25.36 4.13
N ALA A 161 -3.94 -24.20 4.03
CA ALA A 161 -2.97 -23.72 5.02
C ALA A 161 -3.64 -23.03 6.24
N VAL A 162 -4.90 -22.61 6.12
CA VAL A 162 -5.65 -21.95 7.21
C VAL A 162 -6.35 -23.00 8.11
N GLY A 163 -6.79 -24.12 7.53
CA GLY A 163 -7.46 -25.22 8.24
C GLY A 163 -6.62 -25.97 9.28
N LEU A 164 -5.33 -25.64 9.43
CA LEU A 164 -4.46 -26.17 10.50
C LEU A 164 -4.35 -25.27 11.74
N LEU A 165 -5.02 -24.10 11.77
CA LEU A 165 -5.00 -23.19 12.92
C LEU A 165 -6.38 -22.75 13.42
N LEU A 166 -7.44 -22.84 12.61
CA LEU A 166 -8.84 -22.68 13.05
C LEU A 166 -9.70 -23.74 12.34
N GLY A 167 -10.49 -24.48 13.12
CA GLY A 167 -11.21 -25.66 12.64
C GLY A 167 -12.40 -25.36 11.71
N ASP A 168 -12.56 -26.24 10.72
CA ASP A 168 -13.74 -26.51 9.89
C ASP A 168 -14.83 -25.42 9.83
N CYS A 169 -14.56 -24.38 9.04
CA CYS A 169 -15.59 -23.48 8.51
C CYS A 169 -15.58 -23.53 6.98
N GLN A 170 -16.72 -23.83 6.36
CA GLN A 170 -16.86 -23.93 4.91
C GLN A 170 -16.88 -22.54 4.27
N PHE A 171 -15.73 -22.08 3.78
CA PHE A 171 -15.65 -20.82 3.02
C PHE A 171 -16.14 -21.02 1.57
N PRO A 172 -17.03 -20.15 1.05
CA PRO A 172 -17.31 -20.11 -0.38
C PRO A 172 -16.03 -19.72 -1.15
N ARG A 173 -15.94 -20.16 -2.41
CA ARG A 173 -14.75 -19.93 -3.25
C ARG A 173 -14.57 -18.43 -3.58
N THR A 174 -13.33 -18.07 -3.92
CA THR A 174 -12.83 -16.77 -4.46
C THR A 174 -12.86 -15.52 -3.55
N ASP A 175 -11.97 -15.45 -2.55
CA ASP A 175 -11.62 -14.22 -1.79
C ASP A 175 -10.11 -13.97 -1.59
N PHE A 176 -9.28 -14.56 -2.46
CA PHE A 176 -7.82 -14.60 -2.34
C PHE A 176 -7.11 -13.47 -3.13
N GLY A 177 -6.09 -12.85 -2.54
CA GLY A 177 -5.33 -11.70 -3.07
C GLY A 177 -5.06 -10.64 -1.98
N LEU A 178 -4.22 -9.62 -2.24
CA LEU A 178 -3.96 -8.51 -1.30
C LEU A 178 -4.56 -7.17 -1.69
N CYS A 179 -4.69 -6.80 -2.97
CA CYS A 179 -5.72 -5.82 -3.36
C CYS A 179 -7.03 -6.54 -3.65
N ALA A 180 -8.14 -5.82 -3.82
CA ALA A 180 -9.44 -6.43 -4.13
C ALA A 180 -10.21 -5.58 -5.11
N GLN A 181 -10.52 -6.13 -6.29
CA GLN A 181 -11.50 -5.58 -7.21
C GLN A 181 -12.90 -6.06 -6.79
N LEU A 182 -13.81 -5.12 -6.55
CA LEU A 182 -15.20 -5.40 -6.17
C LEU A 182 -16.07 -5.53 -7.44
N SER A 183 -17.09 -6.38 -7.38
CA SER A 183 -18.13 -6.46 -8.41
C SER A 183 -19.42 -5.80 -7.90
N PRO A 184 -20.38 -5.43 -8.79
CA PRO A 184 -21.69 -4.90 -8.37
C PRO A 184 -22.46 -5.87 -7.45
N GLU A 185 -22.21 -7.18 -7.60
CA GLU A 185 -22.78 -8.25 -6.81
C GLU A 185 -22.07 -8.45 -5.45
N ARG A 186 -20.86 -7.89 -5.29
CA ARG A 186 -19.97 -8.18 -4.15
C ARG A 186 -19.11 -6.97 -3.77
N SER A 187 -19.76 -5.97 -3.21
CA SER A 187 -19.20 -4.65 -2.83
C SER A 187 -18.39 -4.63 -1.52
N LYS A 188 -18.30 -5.74 -0.77
CA LYS A 188 -17.50 -5.85 0.47
C LYS A 188 -16.72 -7.17 0.54
N ARG A 189 -15.63 -7.18 1.30
CA ARG A 189 -14.69 -8.31 1.49
C ARG A 189 -14.56 -8.67 2.97
N SER A 190 -14.17 -9.90 3.30
CA SER A 190 -14.06 -10.39 4.70
C SER A 190 -12.69 -10.96 5.09
N SER A 191 -11.72 -11.02 4.16
CA SER A 191 -10.41 -11.62 4.44
C SER A 191 -9.53 -10.71 5.32
N ARG A 192 -9.06 -11.23 6.46
CA ARG A 192 -8.21 -10.54 7.45
C ARG A 192 -6.78 -10.33 6.91
N VAL A 193 -6.60 -9.24 6.17
CA VAL A 193 -5.46 -9.03 5.26
C VAL A 193 -4.90 -7.61 5.41
N GLY A 194 -3.57 -7.46 5.38
CA GLY A 194 -2.84 -6.20 5.60
C GLY A 194 -1.80 -6.30 6.74
N THR A 195 -1.05 -5.22 6.98
CA THR A 195 -0.07 -5.15 8.08
C THR A 195 -0.77 -4.77 9.40
N PRO A 196 -0.62 -5.53 10.52
CA PRO A 196 -1.49 -5.44 11.69
C PRO A 196 -1.76 -4.04 12.26
N SER A 197 -0.74 -3.21 12.50
CA SER A 197 -0.92 -1.87 13.09
C SER A 197 -1.74 -0.91 12.22
N TRP A 198 -1.78 -1.13 10.90
CA TRP A 198 -2.52 -0.30 9.93
C TRP A 198 -3.91 -0.88 9.61
N MET A 199 -4.30 -2.02 10.19
CA MET A 199 -5.61 -2.65 9.93
C MET A 199 -6.76 -1.85 10.56
N ALA A 200 -7.85 -1.69 9.80
CA ALA A 200 -9.10 -1.12 10.32
C ALA A 200 -9.84 -2.10 11.25
N PRO A 201 -10.62 -1.62 12.25
CA PRO A 201 -11.24 -2.49 13.26
C PRO A 201 -12.19 -3.54 12.68
N GLU A 202 -12.89 -3.24 11.59
CA GLU A 202 -13.70 -4.19 10.82
C GLU A 202 -12.86 -5.31 10.17
N VAL A 203 -11.65 -5.00 9.69
CA VAL A 203 -10.71 -6.00 9.14
C VAL A 203 -10.15 -6.90 10.25
N VAL A 204 -9.86 -6.33 11.43
CA VAL A 204 -9.40 -7.10 12.61
C VAL A 204 -10.49 -8.07 13.08
N ARG A 205 -11.74 -7.60 13.19
CA ARG A 205 -12.91 -8.43 13.51
C ARG A 205 -13.22 -9.46 12.42
N GLY A 206 -12.84 -9.22 11.16
CA GLY A 206 -13.14 -10.11 10.02
C GLY A 206 -14.54 -9.89 9.45
N GLU A 207 -15.07 -8.68 9.62
CA GLU A 207 -16.37 -8.25 9.10
C GLU A 207 -16.30 -7.93 7.61
N ALA A 208 -17.46 -7.69 6.99
CA ALA A 208 -17.54 -7.26 5.61
C ALA A 208 -17.14 -5.77 5.50
N TYR A 209 -16.02 -5.48 4.84
CA TYR A 209 -15.43 -4.15 4.71
C TYR A 209 -15.37 -3.63 3.26
N GLY A 210 -15.49 -2.31 3.07
CA GLY A 210 -15.35 -1.61 1.79
C GLY A 210 -14.02 -0.82 1.65
N PRO A 211 -13.90 0.09 0.66
CA PRO A 211 -12.66 0.81 0.37
C PRO A 211 -12.15 1.73 1.50
N LYS A 212 -13.02 2.12 2.44
CA LYS A 212 -12.69 3.00 3.57
C LYS A 212 -11.68 2.38 4.56
N VAL A 213 -11.31 1.10 4.43
CA VAL A 213 -10.17 0.51 5.18
C VAL A 213 -8.86 1.20 4.83
N ASP A 214 -8.65 1.59 3.57
CA ASP A 214 -7.43 2.28 3.13
C ASP A 214 -7.29 3.66 3.78
N ILE A 215 -8.42 4.31 4.08
CA ILE A 215 -8.47 5.61 4.76
C ILE A 215 -8.10 5.49 6.24
N TRP A 216 -8.51 4.41 6.90
CA TRP A 216 -8.02 4.12 8.25
C TRP A 216 -6.50 3.89 8.23
N SER A 217 -6.02 3.05 7.31
CA SER A 217 -4.59 2.78 7.15
C SER A 217 -3.78 4.05 6.83
N LEU A 218 -4.31 4.97 6.02
CA LEU A 218 -3.75 6.31 5.81
C LEU A 218 -3.74 7.14 7.10
N GLY A 219 -4.80 7.08 7.91
CA GLY A 219 -4.86 7.72 9.23
C GLY A 219 -3.79 7.19 10.20
N ILE A 220 -3.49 5.89 10.15
CA ILE A 220 -2.39 5.28 10.90
C ILE A 220 -1.04 5.76 10.37
N MET A 221 -0.85 5.83 9.06
CA MET A 221 0.35 6.41 8.45
C MET A 221 0.51 7.91 8.78
N GLY A 222 -0.60 8.62 9.01
CA GLY A 222 -0.63 9.99 9.51
C GLY A 222 -0.17 10.12 10.96
N LEU A 223 -0.43 9.12 11.82
CA LEU A 223 0.17 9.06 13.17
C LEU A 223 1.67 8.69 13.07
N GLU A 224 2.01 7.73 12.23
CA GLU A 224 3.39 7.28 11.99
C GLU A 224 4.32 8.41 11.52
N MET A 225 3.85 9.29 10.62
CA MET A 225 4.59 10.48 10.18
C MET A 225 4.80 11.53 11.27
N VAL A 226 3.98 11.52 12.33
CA VAL A 226 4.05 12.49 13.45
C VAL A 226 4.85 11.95 14.63
N GLU A 227 4.75 10.63 14.90
CA GLU A 227 5.33 10.00 16.10
C GLU A 227 6.57 9.14 15.79
N GLY A 228 6.91 8.94 14.52
CA GLY A 228 8.08 8.18 14.05
C GLY A 228 7.88 6.66 14.02
N GLU A 229 6.81 6.14 14.62
CA GLU A 229 6.39 4.75 14.52
C GLU A 229 4.87 4.61 14.55
N ALA A 230 4.34 3.54 13.96
CA ALA A 230 2.92 3.24 13.99
C ALA A 230 2.49 2.66 15.35
N PRO A 231 1.21 2.85 15.77
CA PRO A 231 0.70 2.31 17.01
C PRO A 231 0.96 0.80 17.16
N TYR A 232 1.53 0.42 18.30
CA TYR A 232 1.85 -0.97 18.63
C TYR A 232 2.84 -1.66 17.67
N GLN A 233 3.60 -0.93 16.84
CA GLN A 233 4.53 -1.52 15.85
C GLN A 233 5.59 -2.48 16.45
N ARG A 234 5.91 -2.34 17.73
CA ARG A 234 6.86 -3.21 18.46
C ARG A 234 6.22 -4.45 19.11
N GLU A 235 4.89 -4.56 19.08
CA GLU A 235 4.14 -5.66 19.71
C GLU A 235 4.02 -6.88 18.79
N ALA A 236 3.87 -8.07 19.38
CA ALA A 236 3.66 -9.29 18.62
C ALA A 236 2.32 -9.27 17.85
N ARG A 237 2.25 -9.86 16.64
CA ARG A 237 1.07 -9.79 15.75
C ARG A 237 -0.28 -10.04 16.43
N LEU A 238 -0.39 -11.09 17.26
CA LEU A 238 -1.65 -11.40 17.95
C LEU A 238 -2.01 -10.35 19.01
N ARG A 239 -1.00 -9.78 19.68
CA ARG A 239 -1.14 -8.71 20.67
C ARG A 239 -1.57 -7.38 20.03
N VAL A 240 -1.06 -7.04 18.84
CA VAL A 240 -1.53 -5.87 18.08
C VAL A 240 -3.02 -5.96 17.78
N LEU A 241 -3.50 -7.12 17.30
CA LEU A 241 -4.92 -7.33 17.00
C LEU A 241 -5.80 -7.18 18.25
N GLU A 242 -5.37 -7.77 19.38
CA GLU A 242 -6.03 -7.65 20.68
C GLU A 242 -6.08 -6.20 21.19
N LEU A 243 -5.01 -5.42 20.99
CA LEU A 243 -4.92 -4.02 21.41
C LEU A 243 -5.81 -3.11 20.56
N ILE A 244 -5.92 -3.34 19.25
CA ILE A 244 -6.83 -2.60 18.36
C ILE A 244 -8.29 -2.84 18.76
N GLU A 245 -8.66 -4.08 19.09
CA GLU A 245 -10.02 -4.41 19.52
C GLU A 245 -10.37 -3.80 20.90
N LYS A 246 -9.42 -3.77 21.84
CA LYS A 246 -9.66 -3.31 23.22
C LYS A 246 -9.55 -1.79 23.44
N ASN A 247 -8.62 -1.12 22.75
CA ASN A 247 -8.28 0.27 23.06
C ASN A 247 -9.10 1.30 22.24
N GLY A 248 -9.80 0.85 21.20
CA GLY A 248 -10.48 1.72 20.25
C GLY A 248 -9.51 2.43 19.29
N PRO A 249 -9.91 3.55 18.67
CA PRO A 249 -9.07 4.23 17.69
C PRO A 249 -7.82 4.84 18.36
N PRO A 250 -6.62 4.63 17.79
CA PRO A 250 -5.41 5.24 18.31
C PRO A 250 -5.45 6.76 18.16
N LYS A 251 -4.67 7.44 19.00
CA LYS A 251 -4.70 8.90 19.17
C LYS A 251 -3.27 9.41 19.33
N LEU A 252 -3.03 10.63 18.85
CA LEU A 252 -1.79 11.35 19.12
C LEU A 252 -1.48 11.36 20.62
N GLN A 253 -0.22 11.09 20.98
CA GLN A 253 0.29 11.09 22.35
C GLN A 253 0.25 12.50 22.96
N ASN A 254 0.56 13.52 22.15
CA ASN A 254 0.62 14.94 22.58
C ASN A 254 -0.26 15.86 21.72
N PRO A 255 -1.61 15.70 21.70
CA PRO A 255 -2.49 16.41 20.75
C PRO A 255 -2.37 17.94 20.81
N ARG A 256 -1.97 18.51 21.95
CA ARG A 256 -1.85 19.96 22.15
C ARG A 256 -0.67 20.59 21.39
N HIS A 257 0.31 19.81 20.95
CA HIS A 257 1.45 20.30 20.16
C HIS A 257 1.15 20.35 18.65
N HIS A 258 0.00 19.81 18.23
CA HIS A 258 -0.39 19.68 16.82
C HIS A 258 -1.55 20.62 16.46
N SER A 259 -1.57 21.06 15.21
CA SER A 259 -2.57 22.02 14.72
C SER A 259 -3.99 21.48 14.86
N ALA A 260 -4.96 22.39 14.82
CA ALA A 260 -6.36 21.98 14.73
C ALA A 260 -6.62 21.15 13.47
N LEU A 261 -5.95 21.45 12.35
CA LEU A 261 -6.20 20.82 11.06
C LEU A 261 -5.70 19.37 11.01
N LEU A 262 -4.46 19.09 11.45
CA LEU A 262 -3.94 17.72 11.54
C LEU A 262 -4.81 16.85 12.46
N ARG A 263 -5.22 17.39 13.62
CA ARG A 263 -6.12 16.68 14.54
C ARG A 263 -7.51 16.41 13.96
N ASP A 264 -8.05 17.36 13.20
CA ASP A 264 -9.35 17.23 12.54
C ASP A 264 -9.29 16.17 11.42
N PHE A 265 -8.24 16.22 10.59
CA PHE A 265 -7.95 15.27 9.52
C PHE A 265 -7.81 13.83 10.06
N LEU A 266 -6.93 13.61 11.04
CA LEU A 266 -6.73 12.29 11.65
C LEU A 266 -8.01 11.74 12.29
N ARG A 267 -8.84 12.60 12.91
CA ARG A 267 -10.15 12.22 13.44
C ARG A 267 -11.11 11.76 12.33
N CYS A 268 -11.11 12.39 11.16
CA CYS A 268 -11.94 11.99 10.02
C CYS A 268 -11.46 10.66 9.40
N CYS A 269 -10.15 10.39 9.40
CA CYS A 269 -9.58 9.13 8.94
C CYS A 269 -9.81 7.96 9.93
N LEU A 270 -9.73 8.21 11.24
CA LEU A 270 -9.75 7.18 12.29
C LEU A 270 -11.12 7.01 12.98
N GLN A 271 -12.22 7.18 12.23
CA GLN A 271 -13.55 6.77 12.69
C GLN A 271 -13.67 5.24 12.67
N VAL A 272 -14.10 4.64 13.79
CA VAL A 272 -14.37 3.19 13.87
C VAL A 272 -15.59 2.80 13.03
N ASP A 273 -16.61 3.67 13.03
CA ASP A 273 -17.81 3.57 12.20
C ASP A 273 -17.46 3.86 10.73
N GLU A 274 -17.65 2.88 9.85
CA GLU A 274 -17.34 2.99 8.41
C GLU A 274 -18.17 4.08 7.73
N ASP A 275 -19.42 4.32 8.15
CA ASP A 275 -20.28 5.32 7.53
C ASP A 275 -19.82 6.74 7.90
N ARG A 276 -19.32 6.94 9.12
CA ARG A 276 -18.75 8.22 9.59
C ARG A 276 -17.33 8.49 9.08
N ARG A 277 -16.55 7.45 8.77
CA ARG A 277 -15.20 7.60 8.23
C ARG A 277 -15.27 8.28 6.87
N TRP A 278 -14.48 9.33 6.64
CA TRP A 278 -14.53 10.04 5.36
C TRP A 278 -13.96 9.18 4.22
N SER A 279 -14.40 9.42 3.00
CA SER A 279 -13.82 8.84 1.78
C SER A 279 -12.58 9.61 1.32
N ALA A 280 -11.83 9.04 0.38
CA ALA A 280 -10.71 9.72 -0.26
C ALA A 280 -11.13 11.06 -0.90
N GLN A 281 -12.33 11.11 -1.51
CA GLN A 281 -12.85 12.30 -2.19
C GLN A 281 -13.17 13.44 -1.22
N GLU A 282 -13.76 13.12 -0.06
CA GLU A 282 -14.07 14.11 0.98
C GLU A 282 -12.79 14.63 1.65
N LEU A 283 -11.83 13.74 1.94
CA LEU A 283 -10.55 14.11 2.54
C LEU A 283 -9.68 14.95 1.61
N LEU A 284 -9.78 14.81 0.29
CA LEU A 284 -9.12 15.71 -0.68
C LEU A 284 -9.59 17.17 -0.59
N GLN A 285 -10.75 17.44 0.02
CA GLN A 285 -11.24 18.80 0.28
C GLN A 285 -10.87 19.31 1.68
N HIS A 286 -10.23 18.49 2.52
CA HIS A 286 -9.95 18.85 3.91
C HIS A 286 -8.84 19.91 4.00
N PRO A 287 -9.01 21.00 4.78
CA PRO A 287 -8.04 22.11 4.85
C PRO A 287 -6.60 21.70 5.15
N PHE A 288 -6.38 20.60 5.88
CA PHE A 288 -5.05 20.07 6.18
C PHE A 288 -4.24 19.70 4.93
N VAL A 289 -4.88 19.09 3.93
CA VAL A 289 -4.19 18.62 2.70
C VAL A 289 -4.24 19.65 1.58
N THR A 290 -5.26 20.52 1.55
CA THR A 290 -5.36 21.63 0.59
C THR A 290 -4.48 22.83 0.96
N SER A 291 -4.13 22.99 2.24
CA SER A 291 -3.14 23.97 2.72
C SER A 291 -1.75 23.37 2.97
N GLY A 292 -1.57 22.06 2.71
CA GLY A 292 -0.28 21.38 2.84
C GLY A 292 0.66 21.72 1.68
N ASP A 293 1.97 21.58 1.91
CA ASP A 293 3.03 22.06 1.03
C ASP A 293 2.99 21.45 -0.39
N PRO A 294 3.65 22.08 -1.38
CA PRO A 294 3.96 21.43 -2.65
C PRO A 294 4.77 20.15 -2.40
N ALA A 295 4.51 19.08 -3.17
CA ALA A 295 5.22 17.81 -3.01
C ALA A 295 6.75 17.94 -3.16
N SER A 296 7.22 18.89 -3.99
CA SER A 296 8.63 19.24 -4.14
C SER A 296 9.32 19.75 -2.87
N SER A 297 8.60 20.13 -1.82
CA SER A 297 9.17 20.40 -0.49
C SER A 297 9.87 19.17 0.11
N LEU A 298 9.42 17.96 -0.25
CA LEU A 298 9.99 16.70 0.21
C LEU A 298 11.35 16.41 -0.41
N ALA A 299 11.69 17.00 -1.56
CA ALA A 299 12.93 16.73 -2.28
C ALA A 299 14.19 16.94 -1.41
N ALA A 300 14.24 18.05 -0.68
CA ALA A 300 15.36 18.37 0.22
C ALA A 300 15.50 17.37 1.39
N LEU A 301 14.37 16.86 1.90
CA LEU A 301 14.33 15.86 2.97
C LEU A 301 14.76 14.48 2.48
N ILE A 302 14.31 14.09 1.28
CA ILE A 302 14.67 12.82 0.64
C ILE A 302 16.16 12.78 0.32
N VAL A 303 16.74 13.91 -0.12
CA VAL A 303 18.20 14.07 -0.29
C VAL A 303 18.94 14.03 1.05
N SER A 304 18.36 14.59 2.13
CA SER A 304 18.96 14.55 3.47
C SER A 304 18.81 13.19 4.20
N ALA A 305 18.01 12.27 3.66
CA ALA A 305 17.74 10.96 4.25
C ALA A 305 18.60 9.82 3.66
N LYS A 306 19.64 10.15 2.87
CA LYS A 306 20.46 9.20 2.08
C LYS A 306 21.96 9.46 2.18
#